data_AF-A0A8J3U2Q6-F1
#
_entry.id   AF-A0A8J3U2Q6-F1
#
_cell.length_a   1.000
_cell.length_b   1.000
_cell.length_c   1.000
_cell.angle_alpha   90.00
_cell.angle_beta   90.00
_cell.angle_gamma   90.00
#
_symmetry.space_group_name_H-M   'P 1'
#
loop_
_entity.id
_entity.type
_entity.pdbx_description
1 polymer ?
#
loop_
_entity_poly.entity_id
_entity_poly.type
_entity_poly.pdbx_seq_one_letter_code
_entity_poly.pdbx_strand_id
1 'polypeptide(L)' 'MDDRVSHDRYGLGVVVGVEEGAAVLVDFGSRQERITAPYAKLVKL' A
#
# COMPACT_ATOMS: atom_id res chain seq x y z
N MET A 1 14.83 1.32 -1.92
CA MET A 1 14.40 1.50 -0.51
C MET A 1 12.90 1.61 -0.59
N ASP A 2 12.27 0.47 -0.81
CA ASP A 2 10.90 0.37 -1.27
C ASP A 2 10.01 0.17 -0.04
N ASP A 3 9.00 1.02 0.06
CA ASP A 3 8.06 1.00 1.17
C ASP A 3 7.25 -0.30 1.13
N ARG A 4 7.53 -1.23 2.05
CA ARG A 4 6.78 -2.50 2.14
C ARG A 4 5.63 -2.33 3.11
N VAL A 5 4.47 -2.76 2.66
CA VAL A 5 3.22 -2.68 3.42
C VAL A 5 2.65 -4.08 3.56
N SER A 6 2.31 -4.46 4.78
CA SER A 6 1.71 -5.76 5.07
C SER A 6 0.20 -5.60 5.19
N HIS A 7 -0.55 -6.29 4.33
CA HIS A 7 -2.01 -6.28 4.32
C HIS A 7 -2.52 -7.65 4.78
N ASP A 8 -3.26 -7.69 5.89
CA ASP A 8 -3.73 -8.94 6.52
C ASP A 8 -4.49 -9.89 5.58
N ARG A 9 -5.30 -9.33 4.67
CA ARG A 9 -6.06 -10.08 3.65
C ARG A 9 -5.25 -10.54 2.43
N TYR A 10 -4.16 -9.84 2.08
CA TYR A 10 -3.48 -10.02 0.78
C TYR A 10 -1.98 -10.35 0.88
N GLY A 11 -1.38 -10.25 2.07
CA GLY A 11 0.03 -10.46 2.30
C GLY A 11 0.86 -9.18 2.12
N LEU A 12 2.12 -9.35 1.73
CA LEU A 12 3.09 -8.26 1.56
C LEU A 12 2.89 -7.58 0.20
N GLY A 13 2.78 -6.26 0.22
CA GLY A 13 2.79 -5.40 -0.96
C GLY A 13 3.95 -4.40 -0.91
N VAL A 14 4.31 -3.90 -2.08
CA VAL A 14 5.29 -2.82 -2.25
C VAL A 14 4.56 -1.57 -2.70
N VAL A 15 4.81 -0.45 -2.03
CA VAL A 15 4.32 0.84 -2.47
C VAL A 15 5.07 1.22 -3.75
N VAL A 16 4.34 1.27 -4.86
CA VAL A 16 4.86 1.69 -6.17
C VAL A 16 4.54 3.16 -6.46
N GLY A 17 3.63 3.76 -5.68
CA GLY A 17 3.30 5.18 -5.78
C GLY A 17 2.61 5.70 -4.54
N VAL A 18 2.90 6.94 -4.18
CA VAL A 18 2.23 7.69 -3.11
C VAL A 18 1.68 8.96 -3.72
N GLU A 19 0.37 9.16 -3.60
CA GLU A 19 -0.28 10.45 -3.77
C GLU A 19 -0.39 11.09 -2.38
N GLU A 20 0.56 11.98 -2.07
CA GLU A 20 0.63 12.67 -0.78
C GLU A 20 -0.71 13.35 -0.45
N GLY A 21 -1.37 12.85 0.60
CA GLY A 21 -2.67 13.37 1.07
C GLY A 21 -3.92 12.76 0.43
N ALA A 22 -3.81 11.87 -0.57
CA ALA A 22 -4.97 11.32 -1.28
C ALA A 22 -5.04 9.78 -1.29
N ALA A 23 -4.02 9.10 -1.81
CA ALA A 23 -4.01 7.65 -1.93
C ALA A 23 -2.59 7.07 -2.06
N VAL A 24 -2.42 5.78 -1.78
CA VAL A 24 -1.19 5.05 -2.10
C VAL A 24 -1.49 3.90 -3.04
N LEU A 25 -0.64 3.72 -4.05
CA LEU A 25 -0.65 2.55 -4.91
C LEU A 25 0.30 1.51 -4.35
N VAL A 26 -0.27 0.35 -4.06
CA VAL A 26 0.45 -0.80 -3.55
C VAL A 26 0.36 -1.92 -4.57
N ASP A 27 1.51 -2.42 -5.00
CA ASP A 27 1.63 -3.59 -5.85
C ASP A 27 1.83 -4.84 -4.98
N PHE A 28 0.90 -5.79 -5.08
CA PHE A 28 0.96 -7.08 -4.38
C PHE A 28 1.50 -8.21 -5.28
N GLY A 29 2.17 -7.88 -6.39
CA GLY A 29 2.70 -8.79 -7.41
C GLY A 29 1.63 -9.36 -8.34
N SER A 30 0.45 -9.73 -7.82
CA SER A 30 -0.67 -10.23 -8.64
C SER A 30 -1.70 -9.15 -8.98
N ARG A 31 -1.72 -8.03 -8.24
CA ARG A 31 -2.64 -6.91 -8.46
C ARG A 31 -2.12 -5.65 -7.78
N GLN A 32 -2.38 -4.51 -8.42
CA GLN A 32 -2.17 -3.19 -7.81
C GLN A 32 -3.45 -2.75 -7.13
N GLU A 33 -3.36 -2.39 -5.85
CA GLU A 33 -4.47 -1.85 -5.07
C GLU A 33 -4.19 -0.38 -4.75
N ARG A 34 -5.14 0.48 -5.08
CA ARG A 34 -5.11 1.89 -4.68
C ARG A 34 -5.86 2.03 -3.36
N ILE A 35 -5.14 2.39 -2.30
CA ILE A 35 -5.70 2.61 -0.99
C ILE A 35 -5.87 4.11 -0.80
N THR A 36 -7.09 4.61 -0.70
CA THR A 36 -7.36 6.05 -0.46
C THR A 36 -7.31 6.38 1.03
N ALA A 37 -6.87 7.59 1.35
CA ALA A 37 -6.85 8.09 2.73
C ALA A 37 -8.28 8.16 3.33
N PRO A 38 -8.44 8.01 4.66
CA PRO A 38 -7.40 7.80 5.67
C PRO A 38 -6.93 6.34 5.69
N TYR A 39 -5.61 6.16 5.73
CA TYR A 39 -4.91 4.87 5.70
C TYR A 39 -5.04 4.07 7.01
N ALA A 40 -6.23 3.98 7.59
CA ALA A 40 -6.50 3.44 8.93
C ALA A 40 -6.05 1.99 9.16
N LYS A 41 -5.63 1.29 8.11
CA LYS A 41 -5.13 -0.10 8.16
C LYS A 41 -3.74 -0.31 7.56
N LEU A 42 -3.05 0.74 7.09
CA LEU A 42 -1.67 0.60 6.60
C LEU A 42 -0.71 0.85 7.74
N VAL A 43 -0.11 -0.22 8.25
CA VAL A 43 1.07 -0.15 9.11
C VAL A 43 2.28 -0.22 8.18
N LYS A 44 3.00 0.90 8.03
CA LYS A 44 4.30 0.95 7.35
C LYS A 44 5.30 0.17 8.22
N LEU A 45 5.92 -0.87 7.64
CA LEU A 45 6.90 -1.73 8.31
C LEU A 45 8.32 -1.18 8.10
#